data_AF-A0A6G0XXD0-F1
#
_entry.id   AF-A0A6G0XXD0-F1
#
_cell.length_a   1.000
_cell.length_b   1.000
_cell.length_c   1.000
_cell.angle_alpha   90.00
_cell.angle_beta   90.00
_cell.angle_gamma   90.00
#
_symmetry.space_group_name_H-M   'P 1'
#
loop_
_entity.id
_entity.type
_entity.pdbx_description
1 polymer ?
#
loop_
_entity_poly.entity_id
_entity_poly.type
_entity_poly.pdbx_seq_one_letter_code
_entity_poly.pdbx_strand_id
1 'polypeptide(L)'
;MSGASLFDLNTSPSFVELPHHVHILWGLSKDWAASGLRVGVVYTSNPDLLAALSNVLYFSGVSNYLLDGLAHMLNDLKWSLDFIAENNATLHASYSRVTSVLARYGIPYVHASAGLFVWIDLSAYLPEATWQGEQALTRRLFDECKIIMTPGESQHAPKPGFYRICFAYNTANLIEQALTRTFEFLTKQQP
;
A
#
# COMPACT_ATOMS: atom_id res chain seq x y z
N MET A 1 -24.70 0.44 9.18
CA MET A 1 -23.27 0.18 8.93
C MET A 1 -22.54 1.52 8.87
N SER A 2 -22.26 2.13 10.02
CA SER A 2 -21.34 3.27 10.09
C SER A 2 -19.97 2.70 10.45
N GLY A 3 -19.09 2.58 9.45
CA GLY A 3 -17.70 2.26 9.72
C GLY A 3 -17.10 3.44 10.44
N ALA A 4 -16.85 3.30 11.75
CA ALA A 4 -16.01 4.24 12.48
C ALA A 4 -14.62 4.21 11.81
N SER A 5 -14.32 5.23 11.02
CA SER A 5 -12.95 5.48 10.59
C SER A 5 -12.21 6.15 11.73
N LEU A 6 -10.88 5.99 11.78
CA LEU A 6 -10.00 6.66 12.74
C LEU A 6 -10.13 8.20 12.73
N PHE A 7 -10.84 8.77 11.74
CA PHE A 7 -11.03 10.20 11.52
C PHE A 7 -12.47 10.69 11.73
N ASP A 8 -13.34 9.87 12.33
CA ASP A 8 -14.71 10.30 12.66
C ASP A 8 -14.73 11.19 13.92
N LEU A 9 -14.53 12.49 13.73
CA LEU A 9 -14.41 13.51 14.79
C LEU A 9 -15.75 13.96 15.40
N ASN A 10 -16.87 13.35 15.00
CA ASN A 10 -18.22 13.76 15.45
C ASN A 10 -18.75 12.98 16.65
N THR A 11 -17.90 12.23 17.36
CA THR A 11 -18.28 11.58 18.61
C THR A 11 -17.47 12.16 19.77
N SER A 12 -18.16 12.35 20.91
CA SER A 12 -17.56 12.60 22.23
C SER A 12 -16.30 11.72 22.43
N PRO A 13 -15.28 12.12 23.23
CA PRO A 13 -14.03 11.38 23.43
C PRO A 13 -14.21 10.07 24.23
N SER A 14 -15.28 9.32 23.98
CA SER A 14 -15.36 7.92 24.33
C SER A 14 -14.42 7.16 23.40
N PHE A 15 -13.27 6.76 23.95
CA PHE A 15 -12.43 5.72 23.36
C PHE A 15 -13.31 4.54 22.94
N VAL A 16 -13.11 4.03 21.72
CA VAL A 16 -13.83 2.85 21.27
C VAL A 16 -13.35 1.66 22.10
N GLU A 17 -14.17 1.16 23.02
CA GLU A 17 -13.88 -0.11 23.69
C GLU A 17 -14.01 -1.25 22.68
N LEU A 18 -12.91 -1.96 22.45
CA LEU A 18 -12.89 -3.11 21.57
C LEU A 18 -13.23 -4.36 22.37
N PRO A 19 -13.93 -5.35 21.78
CA PRO A 19 -13.98 -6.68 22.35
C PRO A 19 -12.56 -7.20 22.62
N HIS A 20 -12.35 -7.97 23.70
CA HIS A 20 -11.01 -8.43 24.10
C HIS A 20 -10.27 -9.30 23.06
N HIS A 21 -10.95 -9.77 22.02
CA HIS A 21 -10.38 -10.56 20.93
C HIS A 21 -10.19 -9.73 19.64
N VAL A 22 -10.47 -8.43 19.68
CA VAL A 22 -10.32 -7.50 18.57
C VAL A 22 -9.22 -6.51 18.91
N HIS A 23 -8.27 -6.36 17.99
CA HIS A 23 -7.11 -5.51 18.15
C HIS A 23 -6.88 -4.73 16.86
N ILE A 24 -6.48 -3.47 16.96
CA ILE A 24 -6.12 -2.64 15.81
C ILE A 24 -4.61 -2.50 15.75
N LEU A 25 -4.03 -2.81 14.60
CA LEU A 25 -2.64 -2.53 14.28
C LEU A 25 -2.58 -1.34 13.33
N TRP A 26 -1.79 -0.34 13.70
CA TRP A 26 -1.62 0.87 12.89
C TRP A 26 -0.15 1.33 12.93
N GLY A 27 0.23 2.24 12.05
CA GLY A 27 1.55 2.86 12.11
C GLY A 27 1.78 3.88 11.01
N LEU A 28 2.81 4.72 11.19
CA LEU A 28 3.08 5.85 10.30
C LEU A 28 3.75 5.46 8.96
N SER A 29 4.00 4.18 8.74
CA SER A 29 4.85 3.73 7.64
C SER A 29 4.25 3.94 6.24
N LYS A 30 2.93 4.03 6.13
CA LYS A 30 2.21 4.11 4.86
C LYS A 30 1.46 5.42 4.73
N ASP A 31 0.52 5.65 5.63
CA ASP A 31 -0.38 6.81 5.61
C ASP A 31 0.38 8.15 5.73
N TRP A 32 1.46 8.14 6.52
CA TRP A 32 2.32 9.30 6.77
C TRP A 32 3.65 9.26 6.01
N ALA A 33 3.81 8.33 5.07
CA ALA A 33 5.04 8.11 4.30
C ALA A 33 6.33 7.97 5.16
N ALA A 34 6.21 7.64 6.45
CA ALA A 34 7.30 7.71 7.42
C ALA A 34 7.83 6.31 7.79
N SER A 35 8.00 5.44 6.80
CA SER A 35 8.42 4.06 7.03
C SER A 35 9.79 3.95 7.71
N GLY A 36 10.70 4.91 7.54
CA GLY A 36 11.99 4.91 8.23
C GLY A 36 11.91 5.16 9.73
N LEU A 37 10.84 5.78 10.24
CA LEU A 37 10.73 6.18 11.66
C LEU A 37 10.39 5.02 12.60
N ARG A 38 9.97 3.87 12.06
CA ARG A 38 9.68 2.65 12.83
C ARG A 38 8.67 2.80 13.96
N VAL A 39 7.60 3.55 13.69
CA VAL A 39 6.50 3.75 14.63
C VAL A 39 5.30 2.90 14.24
N GLY A 40 4.94 2.00 15.15
CA GLY A 40 3.74 1.17 15.09
C GLY A 40 2.94 1.30 16.39
N VAL A 41 1.63 1.08 16.28
CA VAL A 41 0.67 1.21 17.37
C VAL A 41 -0.17 -0.06 17.41
N VAL A 42 -0.34 -0.60 18.62
CA VAL A 42 -1.32 -1.63 18.91
C VAL A 42 -2.37 -1.01 19.81
N TYR A 43 -3.62 -0.99 19.36
CA TYR A 43 -4.76 -0.55 20.15
C TYR A 43 -5.64 -1.77 20.50
N THR A 44 -5.80 -2.02 21.79
CA THR A 44 -6.44 -3.22 22.33
C THR A 44 -7.04 -2.94 23.70
N SER A 45 -8.20 -3.54 23.99
CA SER A 45 -8.81 -3.55 25.33
C SER A 45 -8.49 -4.83 26.13
N ASN A 46 -7.68 -5.74 25.57
CA ASN A 46 -7.28 -6.98 26.23
C ASN A 46 -6.12 -6.74 27.22
N PRO A 47 -6.33 -6.93 28.53
CA PRO A 47 -5.30 -6.67 29.54
C PRO A 47 -4.14 -7.67 29.47
N ASP A 48 -4.40 -8.93 29.11
CA ASP A 48 -3.35 -9.95 28.99
C ASP A 48 -2.40 -9.62 27.84
N LEU A 49 -2.94 -9.14 26.72
CA LEU A 49 -2.13 -8.70 25.58
C LEU A 49 -1.31 -7.45 25.92
N LEU A 50 -1.89 -6.49 26.64
CA LEU A 50 -1.15 -5.29 27.10
C LEU A 50 0.01 -5.67 28.03
N ALA A 51 -0.22 -6.59 28.97
CA ALA A 51 0.80 -7.10 29.87
C ALA A 51 1.90 -7.89 29.12
N ALA A 52 1.54 -8.65 28.09
CA ALA A 52 2.53 -9.34 27.26
C ALA A 52 3.39 -8.35 26.44
N LEU A 53 2.76 -7.34 25.83
CA LEU A 53 3.45 -6.35 24.99
C LEU A 53 4.37 -5.43 25.80
N SER A 54 4.03 -5.09 27.06
CA SER A 54 4.88 -4.23 27.90
C SER A 54 6.29 -4.80 28.08
N ASN A 55 6.42 -6.13 28.19
CA ASN A 55 7.71 -6.81 28.26
C ASN A 55 8.49 -6.76 26.93
N VAL A 56 7.79 -6.76 25.79
CA VAL A 56 8.39 -6.73 24.44
C VAL A 56 8.87 -5.32 24.09
N LEU A 57 8.12 -4.29 24.51
CA LEU A 57 8.42 -2.87 24.21
C LEU A 57 9.77 -2.41 24.74
N TYR A 58 10.36 -3.12 25.71
CA TYR A 58 11.73 -2.84 26.15
C TYR A 58 12.76 -2.93 25.00
N PHE A 59 12.55 -3.84 24.05
CA PHE A 59 13.47 -4.06 22.92
C PHE A 59 13.05 -3.35 21.63
N SER A 60 11.79 -2.94 21.52
CA SER A 60 11.19 -2.40 20.29
C SER A 60 10.52 -1.03 20.49
N GLY A 61 10.78 -0.39 21.63
CA GLY A 61 10.23 0.91 21.98
C GLY A 61 10.64 2.01 21.01
N VAL A 62 9.74 2.97 20.82
CA VAL A 62 10.02 4.18 20.04
C VAL A 62 10.83 5.14 20.92
N SER A 63 11.86 5.77 20.35
CA SER A 63 12.66 6.77 21.06
C SER A 63 11.78 7.90 21.61
N ASN A 64 12.03 8.32 22.86
CA ASN A 64 11.27 9.40 23.50
C ASN A 64 11.29 10.71 22.71
N TYR A 65 12.42 11.05 22.07
CA TYR A 65 12.52 12.24 21.21
C TYR A 65 11.59 12.16 19.99
N LEU A 66 11.47 10.97 19.42
CA LEU A 66 10.56 10.74 18.29
C LEU A 66 9.11 10.77 18.76
N LEU A 67 8.79 10.21 19.93
CA LEU A 67 7.45 10.30 20.51
C LEU A 67 7.03 11.75 20.79
N ASP A 68 7.92 12.57 21.34
CA ASP A 68 7.65 14.00 21.59
C ASP A 68 7.39 14.77 20.30
N GLY A 69 8.24 14.57 19.28
CA GLY A 69 8.04 15.18 17.96
C GLY A 69 6.74 14.73 17.28
N LEU A 70 6.40 13.43 17.38
CA LEU A 70 5.13 12.91 16.88
C LEU A 70 3.92 13.46 17.65
N ALA A 71 4.03 13.61 18.97
CA ALA A 71 2.97 14.21 19.77
C ALA A 71 2.71 15.66 19.33
N HIS A 72 3.77 16.44 19.10
CA HIS A 72 3.64 17.80 18.58
C HIS A 72 2.96 17.83 17.19
N MET A 73 3.42 16.96 16.28
CA MET A 73 2.88 16.85 14.92
C MET A 73 1.40 16.44 14.91
N LEU A 74 1.04 15.39 15.65
CA LEU A 74 -0.32 14.83 15.66
C LEU A 74 -1.31 15.67 16.47
N ASN A 75 -0.83 16.51 17.39
CA ASN A 75 -1.69 17.43 18.14
C ASN A 75 -2.13 18.63 17.28
N ASP A 76 -1.43 18.94 16.17
CA ASP A 76 -1.93 19.84 15.13
C ASP A 76 -2.92 19.09 14.23
N LEU A 77 -4.17 18.99 14.70
CA LEU A 77 -5.22 18.28 13.98
C LEU A 77 -5.54 18.92 12.63
N LYS A 78 -5.46 20.25 12.52
CA LYS A 78 -5.74 20.93 11.25
C LYS A 78 -4.70 20.53 10.21
N TRP A 79 -3.41 20.65 10.54
CA TRP A 79 -2.33 20.25 9.64
C TRP A 79 -2.42 18.76 9.29
N SER A 80 -2.74 17.91 10.26
CA SER A 80 -2.88 16.46 10.06
C SER A 80 -3.98 16.12 9.04
N LEU A 81 -5.15 16.75 9.16
CA LEU A 81 -6.26 16.54 8.24
C LEU A 81 -5.96 17.09 6.83
N ASP A 82 -5.32 18.26 6.75
CA ASP A 82 -4.90 18.86 5.49
C ASP A 82 -3.88 17.95 4.77
N PHE A 83 -2.90 17.40 5.50
CA PHE A 83 -1.93 16.44 4.96
C PHE A 83 -2.60 15.19 4.39
N ILE A 84 -3.54 14.58 5.15
CA ILE A 84 -4.26 13.38 4.71
C ILE A 84 -5.10 13.66 3.46
N ALA A 85 -5.79 14.81 3.42
CA ALA A 85 -6.60 15.21 2.28
C ALA A 85 -5.74 15.35 1.01
N GLU A 86 -4.61 16.05 1.11
CA GLU A 86 -3.68 16.24 -0.02
C GLU A 86 -3.05 14.92 -0.47
N ASN A 87 -2.63 14.07 0.48
CA ASN A 87 -2.06 12.76 0.18
C ASN A 87 -3.09 11.88 -0.57
N ASN A 88 -4.35 11.87 -0.12
CA ASN A 88 -5.43 11.15 -0.80
C ASN A 88 -5.69 11.67 -2.21
N ALA A 89 -5.71 13.00 -2.41
CA ALA A 89 -5.87 13.60 -3.73
C ALA A 89 -4.73 13.21 -4.68
N THR A 90 -3.49 13.24 -4.20
CA THR A 90 -2.31 12.85 -4.97
C THR A 90 -2.31 11.36 -5.32
N LEU A 91 -2.65 10.48 -4.36
CA LEU A 91 -2.78 9.05 -4.60
C LEU A 91 -3.86 8.74 -5.62
N HIS A 92 -5.02 9.39 -5.51
CA HIS A 92 -6.12 9.24 -6.46
C HIS A 92 -5.72 9.67 -7.88
N ALA A 93 -5.01 10.79 -8.02
CA ALA A 93 -4.50 11.25 -9.30
C ALA A 93 -3.51 10.26 -9.93
N SER A 94 -2.60 9.68 -9.12
CA SER A 94 -1.66 8.66 -9.59
C SER A 94 -2.38 7.37 -10.00
N TYR A 95 -3.29 6.87 -9.17
CA TYR A 95 -4.12 5.72 -9.49
C TYR A 95 -4.92 5.90 -10.78
N SER A 96 -5.53 7.08 -10.97
CA SER A 96 -6.31 7.41 -12.17
C SER A 96 -5.46 7.34 -13.46
N ARG A 97 -4.19 7.77 -13.39
CA ARG A 97 -3.27 7.64 -14.54
C ARG A 97 -2.90 6.20 -14.81
N VAL A 98 -2.59 5.44 -13.76
CA VAL A 98 -2.26 4.01 -13.89
C VAL A 98 -3.41 3.25 -14.52
N THR A 99 -4.63 3.40 -14.00
CA THR A 99 -5.80 2.68 -14.50
C THR A 99 -6.21 3.12 -15.91
N SER A 100 -5.98 4.38 -16.28
CA SER A 100 -6.14 4.86 -17.67
C SER A 100 -5.19 4.14 -18.63
N VAL A 101 -3.91 3.96 -18.25
CA VAL A 101 -2.95 3.17 -19.04
C VAL A 101 -3.38 1.71 -19.12
N LEU A 102 -3.75 1.10 -17.99
CA LEU A 102 -4.21 -0.29 -17.97
C LEU A 102 -5.43 -0.50 -18.88
N ALA A 103 -6.41 0.40 -18.83
CA ALA A 103 -7.59 0.36 -19.70
C ALA A 103 -7.22 0.51 -21.19
N ARG A 104 -6.28 1.41 -21.52
CA ARG A 104 -5.80 1.62 -22.90
C ARG A 104 -5.19 0.35 -23.51
N TYR A 105 -4.46 -0.41 -22.70
CA TYR A 105 -3.81 -1.67 -23.13
C TYR A 105 -4.65 -2.92 -22.83
N GLY A 106 -5.89 -2.76 -22.35
CA GLY A 106 -6.78 -3.88 -22.05
C GLY A 106 -6.27 -4.80 -20.92
N ILE A 107 -5.44 -4.28 -20.00
CA ILE A 107 -4.89 -5.04 -18.88
C ILE A 107 -5.96 -5.17 -17.78
N PRO A 108 -6.42 -6.38 -17.42
CA PRO A 108 -7.36 -6.55 -16.32
C PRO A 108 -6.71 -6.19 -14.97
N TYR A 109 -7.47 -5.57 -14.08
CA TYR A 109 -7.01 -5.22 -12.74
C TYR A 109 -8.14 -5.23 -11.71
N VAL A 110 -7.77 -5.42 -10.45
CA VAL A 110 -8.70 -5.28 -9.31
C VAL A 110 -8.83 -3.80 -8.97
N HIS A 111 -10.05 -3.27 -9.03
CA HIS A 111 -10.31 -1.89 -8.65
C HIS A 111 -9.92 -1.65 -7.19
N ALA A 112 -9.02 -0.69 -6.95
CA ALA A 112 -8.54 -0.31 -5.63
C ALA A 112 -9.20 1.00 -5.18
N SER A 113 -9.89 0.97 -4.04
CA SER A 113 -10.46 2.17 -3.40
C SER A 113 -9.53 2.80 -2.36
N ALA A 114 -8.43 2.12 -2.03
CA ALA A 114 -7.46 2.55 -1.03
C ALA A 114 -6.10 1.89 -1.28
N GLY A 115 -5.09 2.37 -0.56
CA GLY A 115 -3.74 1.83 -0.59
C GLY A 115 -2.82 2.53 -1.59
N LEU A 116 -1.64 1.95 -1.77
CA LEU A 116 -0.53 2.53 -2.53
C LEU A 116 -0.23 1.72 -3.80
N PHE A 117 -1.09 0.76 -4.13
CA PHE A 117 -0.84 -0.24 -5.14
C PHE A 117 -2.13 -0.74 -5.80
N VAL A 118 -1.99 -1.21 -7.04
CA VAL A 118 -3.03 -1.89 -7.81
C VAL A 118 -2.57 -3.29 -8.20
N TRP A 119 -3.50 -4.23 -8.23
CA TRP A 119 -3.27 -5.62 -8.58
C TRP A 119 -3.75 -5.89 -10.00
N ILE A 120 -2.85 -6.33 -10.88
CA ILE A 120 -3.11 -6.50 -12.32
C ILE A 120 -2.91 -7.96 -12.75
N ASP A 121 -3.59 -8.37 -13.83
CA ASP A 121 -3.44 -9.70 -14.45
C ASP A 121 -2.67 -9.58 -15.78
N LEU A 122 -1.46 -10.11 -15.81
CA LEU A 122 -0.59 -10.25 -16.99
C LEU A 122 -0.52 -11.69 -17.49
N SER A 123 -1.47 -12.56 -17.13
CA SER A 123 -1.45 -13.98 -17.54
C SER A 123 -1.36 -14.16 -19.06
N ALA A 124 -1.92 -13.22 -19.83
CA ALA A 124 -1.89 -13.21 -21.30
C ALA A 124 -0.50 -12.95 -21.90
N TYR A 125 0.46 -12.48 -21.09
CA TYR A 125 1.84 -12.21 -21.52
C TYR A 125 2.83 -13.24 -20.97
N LEU A 126 2.36 -14.24 -20.23
CA LEU A 126 3.20 -15.31 -19.77
C LEU A 126 3.63 -16.19 -20.95
N PRO A 127 4.92 -16.59 -21.03
CA PRO A 127 5.36 -17.60 -21.98
C PRO A 127 4.64 -18.94 -21.76
N GLU A 128 4.42 -19.30 -20.49
CA GLU A 128 3.68 -20.47 -20.05
C GLU A 128 2.87 -20.11 -18.80
N ALA A 129 1.68 -20.70 -18.63
CA ALA A 129 0.81 -20.46 -17.48
C ALA A 129 1.31 -21.17 -16.20
N THR A 130 2.57 -20.95 -15.84
CA THR A 130 3.30 -21.55 -14.72
C THR A 130 4.02 -20.47 -13.90
N TRP A 131 4.43 -20.79 -12.68
CA TRP A 131 5.25 -19.88 -11.86
C TRP A 131 6.60 -19.58 -12.52
N GLN A 132 7.18 -20.55 -13.23
CA GLN A 132 8.38 -20.36 -14.03
C GLN A 132 8.15 -19.37 -15.18
N GLY A 133 6.97 -19.41 -15.82
CA GLY A 133 6.56 -18.41 -16.80
C GLY A 133 6.45 -17.00 -16.21
N GLU A 134 5.90 -16.87 -14.99
CA GLU A 134 5.86 -15.59 -14.25
C GLU A 134 7.27 -15.09 -13.91
N GLN A 135 8.17 -15.96 -13.46
CA GLN A 135 9.56 -15.60 -13.21
C GLN A 135 10.28 -15.15 -14.50
N ALA A 136 10.04 -15.83 -15.62
CA ALA A 136 10.59 -15.46 -16.93
C ALA A 136 10.07 -14.08 -17.39
N LEU A 137 8.76 -13.83 -17.26
CA LEU A 137 8.18 -12.52 -17.53
C LEU A 137 8.78 -11.45 -16.62
N THR A 138 8.92 -11.74 -15.32
CA THR A 138 9.52 -10.81 -14.34
C THR A 138 10.94 -10.41 -14.72
N ARG A 139 11.78 -11.36 -15.15
CA ARG A 139 13.13 -11.07 -15.66
C ARG A 139 13.09 -10.19 -16.90
N ARG A 140 12.20 -10.48 -17.86
CA ARG A 140 12.02 -9.65 -19.06
C ARG A 140 11.59 -8.22 -18.72
N LEU A 141 10.63 -8.05 -17.81
CA LEU A 141 10.19 -6.73 -17.35
C LEU A 141 11.36 -5.93 -16.74
N PHE A 142 12.23 -6.59 -15.99
CA PHE A 142 13.41 -5.97 -15.41
C PHE A 142 14.48 -5.64 -16.47
N ASP A 143 14.84 -6.61 -17.32
CA ASP A 143 15.93 -6.48 -18.28
C ASP A 143 15.58 -5.56 -19.45
N GLU A 144 14.37 -5.66 -20.01
CA GLU A 144 13.98 -4.96 -21.23
C GLU A 144 13.18 -3.69 -20.93
N CYS A 145 12.22 -3.77 -19.99
CA CYS A 145 11.35 -2.64 -19.68
C CYS A 145 11.88 -1.76 -18.55
N LYS A 146 12.94 -2.18 -17.85
CA LYS A 146 13.52 -1.49 -16.69
C LYS A 146 12.47 -1.12 -15.63
N ILE A 147 11.51 -2.02 -15.41
CA ILE A 147 10.45 -1.85 -14.43
C ILE A 147 10.42 -3.03 -13.47
N ILE A 148 10.19 -2.73 -12.20
CA ILE A 148 10.03 -3.74 -11.15
C ILE A 148 8.58 -3.70 -10.71
N MET A 149 7.92 -4.85 -10.83
CA MET A 149 6.60 -5.11 -10.26
C MET A 149 6.74 -6.26 -9.26
N THR A 150 5.93 -6.28 -8.21
CA THR A 150 5.95 -7.42 -7.28
C THR A 150 5.16 -8.58 -7.90
N PRO A 151 5.77 -9.75 -8.14
CA PRO A 151 5.10 -10.88 -8.79
C PRO A 151 4.14 -11.61 -7.84
N GLY A 152 3.12 -12.22 -8.42
CA GLY A 152 2.08 -13.01 -7.77
C GLY A 152 2.60 -14.08 -6.84
N GLU A 153 3.64 -14.81 -7.28
CA GLU A 153 4.28 -15.89 -6.53
C GLU A 153 4.75 -15.42 -5.14
N SER A 154 5.40 -14.25 -5.09
CA SER A 154 5.91 -13.66 -3.84
C SER A 154 4.82 -13.17 -2.89
N GLN A 155 3.59 -13.10 -3.37
CA GLN A 155 2.41 -12.65 -2.62
C GLN A 155 1.38 -13.77 -2.43
N HIS A 156 1.75 -15.03 -2.73
CA HIS A 156 0.88 -16.19 -2.62
C HIS A 156 -0.41 -16.07 -3.44
N ALA A 157 -0.30 -15.54 -4.67
CA ALA A 157 -1.41 -15.50 -5.61
C ALA A 157 -1.97 -16.91 -5.89
N PRO A 158 -3.27 -17.05 -6.22
CA PRO A 158 -3.87 -18.36 -6.49
C PRO A 158 -3.43 -18.99 -7.83
N LYS A 159 -2.92 -18.17 -8.76
CA LYS A 159 -2.43 -18.58 -10.09
C LYS A 159 -1.32 -17.63 -10.55
N PRO A 160 -0.43 -18.06 -11.47
CA PRO A 160 0.59 -17.19 -12.04
C PRO A 160 -0.01 -16.11 -12.96
N GLY A 161 0.74 -15.02 -13.13
CA GLY A 161 0.42 -13.91 -14.03
C GLY A 161 -0.02 -12.64 -13.30
N PHE A 162 -0.26 -12.70 -12.00
CA PHE A 162 -0.63 -11.51 -11.25
C PHE A 162 0.58 -10.67 -10.86
N TYR A 163 0.43 -9.34 -10.86
CA TYR A 163 1.47 -8.41 -10.44
C TYR A 163 0.90 -7.25 -9.63
N ARG A 164 1.68 -6.75 -8.66
CA ARG A 164 1.39 -5.49 -7.96
C ARG A 164 2.22 -4.36 -8.52
N ILE A 165 1.55 -3.29 -8.89
CA ILE A 165 2.17 -2.01 -9.22
C ILE A 165 2.03 -1.07 -8.03
N CYS A 166 3.15 -0.54 -7.52
CA CYS A 166 3.13 0.55 -6.54
C CYS A 166 3.06 1.89 -7.29
N PHE A 167 2.04 2.70 -7.01
CA PHE A 167 1.83 3.97 -7.69
C PHE A 167 2.09 5.20 -6.80
N ALA A 168 2.53 5.00 -5.57
CA ALA A 168 2.75 6.06 -4.59
C ALA A 168 4.22 6.50 -4.44
N TYR A 169 5.17 5.80 -5.06
CA TYR A 169 6.60 6.06 -4.87
C TYR A 169 7.15 7.18 -5.78
N ASN A 170 6.50 7.44 -6.91
CA ASN A 170 6.98 8.39 -7.90
C ASN A 170 5.85 9.24 -8.46
N THR A 171 6.20 10.24 -9.27
CA THR A 171 5.22 11.12 -9.91
C THR A 171 4.31 10.32 -10.84
N ALA A 172 3.05 10.74 -10.90
CA ALA A 172 2.03 10.10 -11.71
C ALA A 172 2.42 10.05 -13.21
N ASN A 173 3.13 11.07 -13.70
CA ASN A 173 3.65 11.14 -15.07
C ASN A 173 4.74 10.08 -15.34
N LEU A 174 5.69 9.89 -14.42
CA LEU A 174 6.74 8.89 -14.61
C LEU A 174 6.16 7.47 -14.65
N ILE A 175 5.20 7.19 -13.76
CA ILE A 175 4.55 5.88 -13.73
C ILE A 175 3.77 5.64 -15.02
N GLU A 176 3.02 6.64 -15.51
CA GLU A 176 2.31 6.57 -16.79
C GLU A 176 3.26 6.24 -17.95
N GLN A 177 4.39 6.94 -18.06
CA GLN A 177 5.39 6.70 -19.10
C GLN A 177 6.02 5.30 -18.99
N ALA A 178 6.42 4.90 -17.78
CA ALA A 178 7.03 3.59 -17.54
C ALA A 178 6.09 2.44 -17.90
N LEU A 179 4.81 2.53 -17.51
CA LEU A 179 3.80 1.54 -17.83
C LEU A 179 3.45 1.55 -19.32
N THR A 180 3.31 2.72 -19.94
CA THR A 180 3.03 2.84 -21.37
C THR A 180 4.11 2.14 -22.20
N ARG A 181 5.39 2.43 -21.94
CA ARG A 181 6.51 1.75 -22.60
C ARG A 181 6.49 0.24 -22.37
N THR A 182 6.17 -0.18 -21.15
CA THR A 182 6.14 -1.60 -20.78
C THR A 182 5.05 -2.34 -21.56
N PHE A 183 3.83 -1.83 -21.59
CA PHE A 183 2.72 -2.49 -22.28
C PHE A 183 2.83 -2.38 -23.81
N GLU A 184 3.43 -1.31 -24.35
CA GLU A 184 3.83 -1.26 -25.77
C GLU A 184 4.81 -2.38 -26.14
N PHE A 185 5.84 -2.58 -25.31
CA PHE A 185 6.81 -3.65 -25.51
C PHE A 185 6.15 -5.02 -25.46
N LEU A 186 5.32 -5.28 -24.43
CA LEU A 186 4.62 -6.56 -24.28
C LEU A 186 3.64 -6.83 -25.43
N THR A 187 2.92 -5.82 -25.90
CA THR A 187 1.96 -5.96 -27.01
C THR A 187 2.65 -6.25 -28.34
N LYS A 188 3.80 -5.61 -28.62
CA LYS A 188 4.59 -5.88 -29.85
C LYS A 188 5.21 -7.28 -29.91
N GLN A 189 5.31 -7.95 -28.77
CA GLN A 189 5.94 -9.26 -28.62
C GLN A 189 4.90 -10.40 -28.58
N GLN A 190 3.60 -10.09 -28.67
CA GLN A 190 2.58 -11.10 -28.90
C GLN A 190 2.65 -11.55 -30.37
N PRO A 191 2.62 -12.87 -30.64
CA PRO A 191 2.68 -13.42 -31.99
C PRO A 191 1.50 -13.01 -32.87
#